data_AF-A0A5N7IQ57-F1
#
_entry.id   AF-A0A5N7IQ57-F1
#
_cell.length_a   1.000
_cell.length_b   1.000
_cell.length_c   1.000
_cell.angle_alpha   90.00
_cell.angle_beta   90.00
_cell.angle_gamma   90.00
#
_symmetry.space_group_name_H-M   'P 1'
#
loop_
_entity.id
_entity.type
_entity.pdbx_description
1 polymer ?
#
loop_
_entity_poly.entity_id
_entity_poly.type
_entity_poly.pdbx_seq_one_letter_code
_entity_poly.pdbx_strand_id
1 'polypeptide(L)'
;MKIIRVNRGNGKTTELVKKSNKEWQYIICKDEQRVQIIMETAKWLKLDIPFPIIIKELPLRSIHIESVLVDDLDDVLESIIGKRIDYATTSCEIEG
;
A
#
# COMPACT_ATOMS: atom_id res chain seq x y z
N MET A 1 11.76 -6.89 1.74
CA MET A 1 10.69 -6.20 0.98
C MET A 1 10.64 -6.79 -0.42
N LYS A 2 9.45 -6.88 -1.01
CA LYS A 2 9.21 -7.37 -2.37
C LYS A 2 8.38 -6.34 -3.12
N ILE A 3 8.70 -6.06 -4.37
CA ILE A 3 7.98 -5.08 -5.19
C ILE A 3 7.15 -5.82 -6.22
N ILE A 4 5.84 -5.61 -6.18
CA ILE A 4 4.92 -6.13 -7.19
C ILE A 4 4.71 -5.04 -8.25
N ARG A 5 5.32 -5.24 -9.43
CA ARG A 5 5.26 -4.33 -10.57
C ARG A 5 4.23 -4.80 -11.59
N VAL A 6 3.00 -4.39 -11.40
CA VAL A 6 1.92 -4.57 -12.39
C VAL A 6 1.69 -3.26 -13.17
N ASN A 7 1.17 -3.32 -14.39
CA ASN A 7 0.76 -2.10 -15.10
C ASN A 7 -0.44 -1.42 -14.39
N ARG A 8 -0.64 -0.11 -14.64
CA ARG A 8 -1.80 0.63 -14.11
C ARG A 8 -3.10 -0.07 -14.53
N GLY A 9 -4.06 -0.17 -13.60
CA GLY A 9 -5.36 -0.81 -13.84
C GLY A 9 -5.38 -2.34 -13.73
N ASN A 10 -4.23 -3.01 -13.53
CA ASN A 10 -4.15 -4.48 -13.53
C ASN A 10 -4.20 -5.12 -12.13
N GLY A 11 -4.88 -4.49 -11.17
CA GLY A 11 -5.22 -5.16 -9.90
C GLY A 11 -4.14 -5.15 -8.80
N LYS A 12 -3.19 -4.20 -8.81
CA LYS A 12 -2.24 -4.00 -7.67
C LYS A 12 -2.96 -3.94 -6.33
N THR A 13 -3.94 -3.04 -6.24
CA THR A 13 -4.75 -2.84 -5.04
C THR A 13 -5.55 -4.12 -4.71
N THR A 14 -6.04 -4.85 -5.71
CA THR A 14 -6.71 -6.15 -5.53
C THR A 14 -5.79 -7.17 -4.86
N GLU A 15 -4.55 -7.30 -5.32
CA GLU A 15 -3.57 -8.24 -4.73
C GLU A 15 -3.15 -7.81 -3.32
N LEU A 16 -2.98 -6.50 -3.08
CA LEU A 16 -2.72 -5.96 -1.74
C LEU A 16 -3.86 -6.25 -0.76
N VAL A 17 -5.12 -6.10 -1.19
CA VAL A 17 -6.30 -6.40 -0.37
C VAL A 17 -6.37 -7.89 -0.03
N LYS A 18 -6.16 -8.78 -1.01
CA LYS A 18 -6.10 -10.23 -0.75
C LYS A 18 -5.01 -10.58 0.26
N LYS A 19 -3.83 -9.97 0.12
CA LYS A 19 -2.70 -10.19 1.02
C LYS A 19 -2.97 -9.66 2.43
N SER A 20 -3.54 -8.46 2.53
CA SER A 20 -3.96 -7.85 3.79
C SER A 20 -4.99 -8.72 4.51
N ASN A 21 -5.98 -9.27 3.81
CA ASN A 21 -6.96 -10.18 4.40
C ASN A 21 -6.30 -11.47 4.92
N LYS A 22 -5.40 -12.06 4.14
CA LYS A 22 -4.71 -13.32 4.49
C LYS A 22 -3.76 -13.16 5.67
N GLU A 23 -3.01 -12.06 5.72
CA GLU A 23 -1.89 -11.86 6.66
C GLU A 23 -2.25 -10.86 7.78
N TRP A 24 -3.45 -10.27 7.74
CA TRP A 24 -3.93 -9.22 8.64
C TRP A 24 -3.00 -8.02 8.77
N GLN A 25 -2.31 -7.67 7.67
CA GLN A 25 -1.38 -6.54 7.61
C GLN A 25 -2.09 -5.26 7.20
N TYR A 26 -1.70 -4.14 7.79
CA TYR A 26 -2.17 -2.81 7.38
C TYR A 26 -1.67 -2.44 5.99
N ILE A 27 -2.55 -1.84 5.19
CA ILE A 27 -2.19 -1.21 3.92
C ILE A 27 -1.95 0.27 4.17
N ILE A 28 -0.77 0.75 3.78
CA ILE A 28 -0.37 2.15 3.81
C ILE A 28 -0.64 2.78 2.46
N CYS A 29 -1.22 3.97 2.46
CA CYS A 29 -1.51 4.71 1.25
C CYS A 29 -1.29 6.22 1.44
N LYS A 30 -1.39 6.99 0.35
CA LYS A 30 -1.00 8.40 0.33
C LYS A 30 -2.03 9.34 0.98
N ASP A 31 -3.32 9.06 0.84
CA ASP A 31 -4.42 9.96 1.19
C ASP A 31 -5.77 9.23 1.33
N GLU A 32 -6.78 9.98 1.78
CA GLU A 32 -8.16 9.51 1.99
C GLU A 32 -8.83 8.98 0.72
N GLN A 33 -8.53 9.57 -0.44
CA GLN A 33 -9.06 9.08 -1.70
C GLN A 33 -8.58 7.64 -1.94
N ARG A 34 -7.31 7.35 -1.62
CA ARG A 34 -6.82 5.97 -1.72
C ARG A 34 -7.41 5.04 -0.67
N VAL A 35 -7.65 5.49 0.55
CA VAL A 35 -8.37 4.72 1.57
C VAL A 35 -9.72 4.24 1.02
N GLN A 36 -10.49 5.15 0.42
CA GLN A 36 -11.79 4.83 -0.17
C GLN A 36 -11.69 3.73 -1.23
N ILE A 37 -10.74 3.86 -2.17
CA ILE A 37 -10.57 2.87 -3.25
C ILE A 37 -10.17 1.49 -2.69
N ILE A 38 -9.29 1.44 -1.69
CA ILE A 38 -8.89 0.20 -1.04
C ILE A 38 -10.09 -0.46 -0.36
N MET A 39 -10.88 0.30 0.40
CA MET A 39 -12.06 -0.19 1.09
C MET A 39 -13.17 -0.63 0.13
N GLU A 40 -13.38 0.08 -0.97
CA GLU A 40 -14.30 -0.33 -2.05
C GLU A 40 -13.86 -1.64 -2.69
N THR A 41 -12.55 -1.80 -2.91
CA THR A 41 -11.97 -3.04 -3.44
C THR A 41 -12.20 -4.22 -2.49
N ALA A 42 -11.96 -4.03 -1.19
CA ALA A 42 -12.22 -5.05 -0.16
C ALA A 42 -13.71 -5.43 -0.10
N LYS A 43 -14.60 -4.45 -0.15
CA LYS A 43 -16.05 -4.66 -0.22
C LYS A 43 -16.46 -5.45 -1.46
N TRP A 44 -15.95 -5.10 -2.63
CA TRP A 44 -16.24 -5.80 -3.88
C TRP A 44 -15.77 -7.26 -3.83
N LEU A 45 -14.61 -7.51 -3.24
CA LEU A 45 -14.05 -8.85 -3.03
C LEU A 45 -14.72 -9.63 -1.87
N LYS A 46 -15.53 -8.97 -1.04
CA LYS A 46 -16.11 -9.53 0.20
C LYS A 46 -15.04 -10.03 1.17
N LEU A 47 -13.96 -9.25 1.34
CA LEU A 47 -12.86 -9.56 2.25
C LEU A 47 -12.79 -8.53 3.36
N ASP A 48 -12.56 -8.99 4.59
CA ASP A 48 -12.27 -8.13 5.73
C ASP A 48 -10.77 -7.83 5.77
N ILE A 49 -10.41 -6.57 5.99
CA ILE A 49 -9.02 -6.12 6.14
C ILE A 49 -8.93 -5.12 7.31
N PRO A 50 -7.75 -4.95 7.92
CA PRO A 50 -7.49 -3.79 8.76
C PRO A 50 -7.75 -2.50 7.99
N PHE A 51 -8.29 -1.48 8.67
CA PHE A 51 -8.55 -0.19 8.04
C PHE A 51 -7.22 0.41 7.51
N PRO A 52 -7.15 0.83 6.24
CA PRO A 52 -5.93 1.39 5.67
C PRO A 52 -5.45 2.62 6.44
N ILE A 53 -4.14 2.82 6.50
CA ILE A 53 -3.52 3.93 7.20
C ILE A 53 -2.93 4.90 6.19
N ILE A 54 -3.22 6.18 6.33
CA ILE A 54 -2.57 7.22 5.53
C ILE A 54 -1.14 7.40 6.03
N ILE A 55 -0.18 7.50 5.13
CA ILE A 55 1.26 7.60 5.47
C ILE A 55 1.58 8.72 6.45
N LYS A 56 0.81 9.82 6.43
CA LYS A 56 0.95 10.96 7.35
C LYS A 56 0.42 10.69 8.76
N GLU A 57 -0.42 9.67 8.92
CA GLU A 57 -1.04 9.25 10.18
C GLU A 57 -0.33 8.06 10.82
N LEU A 58 0.58 7.43 10.06
CA LEU A 58 1.33 6.26 10.50
C LEU A 58 2.06 6.60 11.80
N PRO A 59 1.80 5.87 12.91
CA PRO A 59 2.54 6.10 14.13
C PRO A 59 4.02 5.81 13.85
N LEU A 60 4.87 6.83 14.00
CA LEU A 60 6.31 6.72 13.72
C LEU A 60 6.99 5.58 14.50
N ARG A 61 6.37 5.07 15.59
CA ARG A 61 6.83 3.95 16.42
C ARG A 61 5.66 3.23 17.12
N SER A 62 4.92 2.34 16.43
CA SER A 62 4.03 1.39 17.10
C SER A 62 4.75 0.06 17.31
N ILE A 63 4.87 -0.40 18.55
CA ILE A 63 5.49 -1.70 18.89
C ILE A 63 4.67 -2.91 18.39
N HIS A 64 3.43 -2.70 17.93
CA HIS A 64 2.52 -3.77 17.51
C HIS A 64 2.45 -3.94 15.99
N ILE A 65 3.13 -3.10 15.21
CA ILE A 65 3.13 -3.18 13.74
C ILE A 65 4.52 -3.64 13.28
N GLU A 66 4.67 -4.94 13.06
CA GLU A 66 5.94 -5.53 12.62
C GLU A 66 6.24 -5.29 11.14
N SER A 67 5.20 -5.25 10.30
CA SER A 67 5.32 -5.05 8.86
C SER A 67 4.03 -4.50 8.26
N VAL A 68 4.15 -3.87 7.10
CA VAL A 68 3.03 -3.23 6.39
C VAL A 68 3.09 -3.51 4.91
N LEU A 69 1.96 -3.32 4.26
CA LEU A 69 1.79 -3.31 2.81
C LEU A 69 1.72 -1.86 2.33
N VAL A 70 2.24 -1.55 1.14
CA VAL A 70 2.22 -0.16 0.60
C VAL A 70 1.54 -0.18 -0.77
N ASP A 71 0.43 0.57 -0.89
CA ASP A 71 -0.29 0.79 -2.16
C ASP A 71 0.30 2.00 -2.88
N ASP A 72 0.56 1.85 -4.19
CA ASP A 72 1.20 2.86 -5.05
C ASP A 72 2.47 3.48 -4.42
N LEU A 73 3.53 2.67 -4.31
CA LEU A 73 4.81 3.03 -3.69
C LEU A 73 5.38 4.37 -4.19
N ASP A 74 5.29 4.63 -5.48
CA ASP A 74 5.71 5.88 -6.11
C ASP A 74 4.93 7.09 -5.57
N ASP A 75 3.60 7.01 -5.56
CA ASP A 75 2.74 8.07 -5.02
C ASP A 75 3.00 8.31 -3.52
N VAL A 76 3.19 7.24 -2.75
CA VAL A 76 3.50 7.35 -1.31
C VAL A 76 4.85 8.03 -1.10
N LEU A 77 5.90 7.62 -1.81
CA LEU A 77 7.23 8.23 -1.68
C LEU A 77 7.21 9.71 -2.09
N GLU A 78 6.54 10.06 -3.20
CA GLU A 78 6.38 11.46 -3.61
C GLU A 78 5.62 12.29 -2.57
N SER A 79 4.60 11.70 -1.92
CA SER A 79 3.85 12.39 -0.86
C SER A 79 4.69 12.70 0.39
N ILE A 80 5.69 11.87 0.69
CA ILE A 80 6.63 12.08 1.81
C ILE A 80 7.67 13.15 1.42
N ILE A 81 8.26 13.02 0.23
CA ILE A 81 9.34 13.91 -0.23
C ILE A 81 8.81 15.30 -0.60
N GLY A 82 7.55 15.39 -1.04
CA GLY A 82 6.93 16.63 -1.51
C GLY A 82 7.50 17.10 -2.87
N LYS A 83 8.14 16.20 -3.62
CA LYS A 83 8.72 16.43 -4.94
C LYS A 83 8.52 15.20 -5.83
N ARG A 84 8.50 15.43 -7.13
CA ARG A 84 8.52 14.36 -8.14
C ARG A 84 9.81 13.55 -8.04
N ILE A 85 9.71 12.23 -8.19
CA ILE A 85 10.86 11.32 -8.18
C ILE A 85 11.23 10.97 -9.63
N ASP A 86 12.46 11.29 -10.03
CA ASP A 86 12.97 10.95 -11.36
C ASP A 86 13.55 9.52 -11.43
N TYR A 87 14.31 9.13 -10.40
CA TYR A 87 14.98 7.84 -10.32
C TYR A 87 14.94 7.31 -8.89
N ALA A 88 14.71 6.01 -8.74
CA ALA A 88 14.86 5.28 -7.49
C ALA A 88 15.59 3.96 -7.77
N THR A 89 16.49 3.57 -6.89
CA THR A 89 17.18 2.28 -6.95
C THR A 89 16.74 1.40 -5.78
N THR A 90 16.78 0.09 -5.96
CA THR A 90 16.39 -0.87 -4.93
C THR A 90 17.17 -2.16 -5.08
N SER A 91 17.45 -2.82 -3.96
CA SER A 91 17.95 -4.19 -3.91
C SER A 91 16.83 -5.21 -3.72
N CYS A 92 15.57 -4.77 -3.68
CA CYS A 92 14.43 -5.65 -3.49
C CYS A 92 14.17 -6.51 -4.73
N GLU A 93 13.65 -7.71 -4.51
CA GLU A 93 13.09 -8.54 -5.57
C GLU A 93 11.89 -7.84 -6.22
N ILE A 94 11.85 -7.85 -7.55
CA ILE A 94 10.76 -7.28 -8.36
C ILE A 94 10.04 -8.43 -9.05
N GLU A 95 8.76 -8.59 -8.75
CA GLU A 95 7.85 -9.48 -9.49
C GLU A 95 7.01 -8.67 -10.46
N GLY A 96 6.78 -9.19 -11.67
CA GLY A 96 5.99 -8.54 -12.70
C GLY A 96 5.12 -9.51 -13.46
#